data_AF-A0A087UM68-F1
#
_entry.id   AF-A0A087UM68-F1
#
_cell.length_a   1.000
_cell.length_b   1.000
_cell.length_c   1.000
_cell.angle_alpha   90.00
_cell.angle_beta   90.00
_cell.angle_gamma   90.00
#
_symmetry.space_group_name_H-M   'P 1'
#
loop_
_entity.id
_entity.type
_entity.pdbx_description
1 polymer ?
#
loop_
_entity_poly.entity_id
_entity_poly.type
_entity_poly.pdbx_seq_one_letter_code
_entity_poly.pdbx_strand_id
1 'polypeptide(L)'
;RSKIPETLLLKVPPTSLLGSYRLKVEGDVHGILGGRAFYNETDLHYSQRSMTIFIQTDKPIYMQGETVYFRAIPVTTDLKSFS
;
A
#
# COMPACT_ATOMS: atom_id res chain seq x y z
N ARG A 1 -34.11 -6.49 -2.22
CA ARG A 1 -32.85 -7.28 -2.22
C ARG A 1 -31.70 -6.29 -2.15
N SER A 2 -31.01 -6.19 -1.00
CA SER A 2 -29.92 -5.22 -0.84
C SER A 2 -28.74 -5.63 -1.73
N LYS A 3 -28.25 -4.69 -2.55
CA LYS A 3 -27.08 -4.87 -3.42
C LYS A 3 -25.83 -4.92 -2.55
N ILE A 4 -25.43 -6.11 -2.13
CA ILE A 4 -24.09 -6.32 -1.57
C ILE A 4 -23.11 -6.05 -2.71
N PRO A 5 -22.11 -5.17 -2.53
CA PRO A 5 -21.14 -4.89 -3.57
C PRO A 5 -20.30 -6.14 -3.86
N GLU A 6 -20.13 -6.45 -5.14
CA GLU A 6 -19.25 -7.54 -5.61
C GLU A 6 -17.77 -7.25 -5.25
N THR A 7 -17.40 -5.97 -5.19
CA THR A 7 -16.04 -5.51 -4.88
C THR A 7 -16.04 -4.58 -3.68
N LEU A 8 -15.20 -4.87 -2.69
CA LEU A 8 -14.96 -4.02 -1.53
C LEU A 8 -13.53 -3.46 -1.57
N LEU A 9 -13.41 -2.14 -1.67
CA LEU A 9 -12.11 -1.47 -1.59
C LEU A 9 -11.77 -1.20 -0.12
N LEU A 10 -10.60 -1.66 0.31
CA LEU A 10 -10.08 -1.47 1.66
C LEU A 10 -8.86 -0.56 1.60
N LYS A 11 -8.86 0.53 2.38
CA LYS A 11 -7.72 1.43 2.48
C LYS A 11 -6.78 0.95 3.58
N VAL A 12 -5.55 0.62 3.22
CA VAL A 12 -4.50 0.27 4.17
C VAL A 12 -3.95 1.54 4.84
N PRO A 13 -3.83 1.59 6.18
CA PRO A 13 -3.24 2.74 6.87
C PRO A 13 -1.78 2.97 6.47
N PRO A 14 -1.33 4.23 6.29
CA PRO A 14 0.06 4.54 5.97
C PRO A 14 1.04 4.22 7.10
N THR A 15 0.55 4.09 8.34
CA THR A 15 1.31 3.72 9.53
C THR A 15 1.46 2.20 9.72
N SER A 16 1.05 1.40 8.73
CA SER A 16 1.17 -0.07 8.78
C SER A 16 2.64 -0.45 8.82
N LEU A 17 3.05 -1.21 9.85
CA LEU A 17 4.41 -1.67 10.01
C LEU A 17 4.67 -2.92 9.17
N LEU A 18 5.95 -3.24 8.95
CA LEU A 18 6.34 -4.54 8.39
C LEU A 18 5.85 -5.67 9.31
N GLY A 19 5.24 -6.70 8.72
CA GLY A 19 4.74 -7.83 9.49
C GLY A 19 3.82 -8.74 8.68
N SER A 20 3.31 -9.78 9.35
CA SER A 20 2.35 -10.73 8.80
C SER A 20 0.93 -10.23 9.03
N TYR A 21 0.16 -10.12 7.95
CA TYR A 21 -1.24 -9.69 8.00
C TYR A 21 -2.15 -10.83 7.60
N ARG A 22 -3.38 -10.83 8.11
CA ARG A 22 -4.41 -11.83 7.76
C ARG A 22 -5.72 -11.13 7.42
N LEU A 23 -6.32 -11.52 6.31
CA LEU A 23 -7.67 -11.10 5.94
C LEU A 23 -8.66 -12.10 6.50
N LYS A 24 -9.52 -11.65 7.42
CA LYS A 24 -10.61 -12.45 7.98
C LYS A 24 -11.94 -11.98 7.41
N VAL A 25 -12.71 -12.91 6.86
CA VAL A 25 -14.06 -12.65 6.35
C VAL A 25 -15.03 -13.53 7.10
N GLU A 26 -16.04 -12.93 7.73
CA GLU A 26 -17.08 -13.64 8.44
C GLU A 26 -18.47 -13.09 8.10
N GLY A 27 -19.46 -13.98 8.12
CA GLY A 27 -20.87 -13.60 8.04
C GLY A 27 -21.60 -14.05 9.28
N ASP A 28 -22.34 -13.14 9.90
CA ASP A 28 -23.17 -13.42 11.06
C ASP A 28 -24.64 -13.56 10.63
N VAL A 29 -25.31 -14.60 11.13
CA VAL A 29 -26.74 -14.79 10.97
C VAL A 29 -27.44 -14.28 12.22
N HIS A 30 -28.08 -13.13 12.10
CA HIS A 30 -28.94 -12.61 13.17
C HIS A 30 -30.22 -13.46 13.26
N GLY A 31 -30.25 -14.39 14.21
CA GLY A 31 -31.39 -15.25 14.54
C GLY A 31 -31.34 -15.73 15.99
N ILE A 32 -32.40 -16.41 16.47
CA ILE A 32 -32.64 -16.77 17.88
C ILE A 32 -31.50 -17.60 18.50
N LEU A 33 -30.80 -18.40 17.70
CA LEU A 33 -29.68 -19.23 18.16
C LEU A 33 -28.31 -18.57 17.99
N GLY A 34 -28.19 -17.47 17.23
CA GLY A 34 -26.95 -16.75 16.96
C GLY A 34 -25.84 -17.61 16.33
N GLY A 35 -25.24 -17.19 15.21
CA GLY A 35 -24.18 -18.04 14.65
C GLY A 35 -23.45 -17.49 13.45
N ARG A 36 -22.21 -17.98 13.29
CA ARG A 36 -21.34 -17.66 12.16
C ARG A 36 -21.73 -18.49 10.94
N ALA A 37 -22.27 -17.85 9.91
CA ALA A 37 -22.67 -18.48 8.65
C ALA A 37 -21.48 -18.93 7.81
N PHE A 38 -20.41 -18.13 7.78
CA PHE A 38 -19.18 -18.47 7.07
C PHE A 38 -17.98 -17.81 7.72
N TYR A 39 -16.81 -18.43 7.56
CA TYR A 39 -15.52 -17.92 8.01
C TYR A 39 -14.44 -18.29 7.00
N ASN A 40 -13.63 -17.32 6.62
CA ASN A 40 -12.43 -17.56 5.84
C ASN A 40 -11.28 -16.66 6.32
N GLU A 41 -10.07 -17.19 6.28
CA GLU A 41 -8.86 -16.51 6.68
C GLU A 41 -7.74 -16.78 5.68
N THR A 42 -7.10 -15.71 5.21
CA THR A 42 -6.01 -15.79 4.25
C THR A 42 -4.84 -14.91 4.69
N ASP A 43 -3.62 -15.43 4.56
CA ASP A 43 -2.41 -14.64 4.80
C ASP A 43 -2.20 -13.59 3.71
N LEU A 44 -1.87 -12.37 4.13
CA LEU A 44 -1.57 -11.24 3.26
C LEU A 44 -0.08 -10.93 3.33
N HIS A 45 0.54 -10.79 2.16
CA HIS A 45 1.90 -10.30 2.05
C HIS A 45 1.93 -8.77 2.02
N TYR A 46 2.41 -8.15 3.08
CA TYR A 46 2.61 -6.70 3.11
C TYR A 46 3.82 -6.30 2.27
N SER A 47 3.59 -5.47 1.26
CA SER A 47 4.64 -4.87 0.45
C SER A 47 4.79 -3.40 0.85
N GLN A 48 5.87 -3.08 1.55
CA GLN A 48 6.24 -1.71 1.86
C GLN A 48 6.70 -1.01 0.58
N ARG A 49 5.76 -0.66 -0.30
CA ARG A 49 6.03 0.23 -1.43
C ARG A 49 5.90 1.67 -0.93
N SER A 50 6.86 2.10 -0.13
CA SER A 50 6.97 3.47 0.32
C SER A 50 7.86 4.21 -0.67
N MET A 51 7.26 5.04 -1.54
CA MET A 51 7.90 6.13 -2.29
C MET A 51 9.27 5.83 -2.92
N THR A 52 9.33 5.77 -4.25
CA THR A 52 10.61 5.64 -4.97
C THR A 52 11.25 7.02 -5.15
N ILE A 53 12.54 7.18 -4.82
CA ILE A 53 13.26 8.44 -5.04
C ILE A 53 14.22 8.27 -6.22
N PHE A 54 14.06 9.10 -7.24
CA PHE A 54 15.01 9.20 -8.35
C PHE A 54 15.98 10.34 -8.07
N ILE A 55 17.28 10.05 -8.14
CA ILE A 55 18.34 11.06 -8.05
C ILE A 55 18.89 11.28 -9.45
N GLN A 56 18.84 12.53 -9.90
CA GLN A 56 19.43 12.92 -11.17
C GLN A 56 20.47 14.00 -10.92
N THR A 57 21.68 13.75 -11.40
CA THR A 57 22.78 14.71 -11.42
C THR A 57 22.79 15.47 -12.76
N ASP A 58 23.38 16.67 -12.79
CA ASP A 58 23.49 17.48 -14.01
C ASP A 58 24.47 16.88 -15.03
N LYS A 59 25.53 16.21 -14.54
CA LYS A 59 26.48 15.45 -15.35
C LYS A 59 26.72 14.04 -14.76
N PRO A 60 27.14 13.07 -15.60
CA PRO A 60 27.52 11.73 -15.12
C PRO A 60 28.95 11.66 -14.55
N ILE A 61 29.84 12.60 -14.91
CA ILE A 61 31.25 12.64 -14.50
C ILE A 61 31.63 14.09 -14.15
N TYR A 62 32.42 14.27 -13.08
CA TYR A 62 32.91 15.57 -12.61
C TYR A 62 34.43 15.55 -12.46
N MET A 63 35.05 16.69 -12.72
CA MET A 63 36.46 16.95 -12.45
C MET A 63 36.64 17.64 -11.09
N GLN A 64 37.87 17.63 -10.59
CA GLN A 64 38.20 18.30 -9.33
C GLN A 64 37.89 19.80 -9.40
N GLY A 65 37.14 20.32 -8.44
CA GLY A 65 36.72 21.72 -8.37
C GLY A 65 35.36 22.02 -9.03
N GLU A 66 34.74 21.05 -9.72
CA GLU A 66 33.38 21.21 -10.23
C GLU A 66 32.34 21.05 -9.11
N THR A 67 31.28 21.87 -9.17
CA THR A 67 30.12 21.76 -8.29
C THR A 67 29.11 20.79 -8.89
N VAL A 68 28.66 19.81 -8.10
CA VAL A 68 27.63 18.84 -8.50
C VAL A 68 26.25 19.42 -8.25
N TYR A 69 25.44 19.57 -9.30
CA TYR A 69 24.03 19.90 -9.16
C TYR A 69 23.20 18.62 -9.28
N PHE A 70 22.31 18.39 -8.32
CA PHE A 70 21.42 17.24 -8.39
C PHE A 70 20.02 17.61 -7.93
N ARG A 71 19.05 16.80 -8.36
CA ARG A 71 17.67 16.87 -7.91
C ARG A 71 17.20 15.50 -7.43
N ALA A 72 16.43 15.50 -6.36
CA ALA A 72 15.72 14.34 -5.86
C ALA A 72 14.25 14.44 -6.24
N ILE A 73 13.72 13.41 -6.89
CA ILE A 73 12.34 13.36 -7.37
C ILE A 73 11.65 12.20 -6.63
N PRO A 74 10.87 12.47 -5.57
CA PRO A 74 10.05 11.46 -4.92
C PRO A 74 8.82 11.14 -5.80
N VAL A 75 8.57 9.86 -6.04
CA VAL A 75 7.43 9.35 -6.83
C VAL A 75 6.65 8.34 -6.01
N THR A 76 5.32 8.50 -5.96
CA THR A 76 4.43 7.55 -5.28
C THR A 76 4.17 6.31 -6.13
N THR A 77 3.60 5.26 -5.55
CA THR A 77 3.39 3.96 -6.20
C THR A 77 2.44 3.98 -7.39
N ASP A 78 1.66 5.04 -7.53
CA ASP A 78 0.76 5.31 -8.65
C ASP A 78 1.43 6.13 -9.77
N LEU A 79 2.77 6.29 -9.72
CA LEU A 79 3.57 7.10 -10.65
C LEU A 79 3.11 8.57 -10.74
N LYS A 80 2.38 9.05 -9.75
CA LYS A 80 2.02 10.47 -9.63
C LYS A 80 3.08 11.22 -8.83
N SER A 81 3.21 12.51 -9.11
CA SER A 81 4.02 13.39 -8.27
C SER A 81 3.39 13.49 -6.89
N PHE A 82 4.21 13.38 -5.84
CA PHE A 82 3.78 13.71 -4.49
C PHE A 82 3.47 15.21 -4.44
N SER A 83 2.19 15.58 -4.38
CA SER A 83 1.70 16.96 -4.24
C SER A 83 0.70 17.07 -3.12
#